data_AF-A0A133VBQ3-F1
#
_entry.id   AF-A0A133VBQ3-F1
#
_cell.length_a   1.000
_cell.length_b   1.000
_cell.length_c   1.000
_cell.angle_alpha   90.00
_cell.angle_beta   90.00
_cell.angle_gamma   90.00
#
_symmetry.space_group_name_H-M   'P 1'
#
loop_
_entity.id
_entity.type
_entity.pdbx_description
1 polymer ?
#
loop_
_entity_poly.entity_id
_entity_poly.type
_entity_poly.pdbx_seq_one_letter_code
_entity_poly.pdbx_strand_id
1 'polypeptide(L)'
;MFWGDLKVLWNGDVTPCCRDYDAKCVLGNIQNKNLLDMWRGEQMNCLRYLHLQGRQDEIDLCRDCRPTSDRKYTYTSRWQAFAFLVRFLPRKILFSGFFNKFWNSLFKKYLFVD
;
A
#
# COMPACT_ATOMS: atom_id res chain seq x y z
N MET A 1 3.09 1.41 -7.77
CA MET A 1 2.41 0.10 -7.93
C MET A 1 3.26 -0.92 -7.19
N PHE A 2 2.98 -1.19 -5.91
CA PHE A 2 3.80 -2.06 -5.03
C PHE A 2 2.94 -3.10 -4.29
N TRP A 3 1.83 -3.52 -4.91
CA TRP A 3 0.79 -4.35 -4.28
C TRP A 3 0.51 -5.67 -5.01
N GLY A 4 1.02 -5.86 -6.23
CA GLY A 4 0.77 -7.08 -6.99
C GLY A 4 1.94 -8.08 -7.00
N ASP A 5 3.15 -7.58 -7.17
CA ASP A 5 4.27 -8.43 -7.57
C ASP A 5 5.63 -7.86 -7.16
N LEU A 6 6.60 -8.77 -7.03
CA LEU A 6 8.03 -8.47 -6.91
C LEU A 6 8.72 -8.75 -8.24
N LYS A 7 9.91 -8.17 -8.43
CA LYS A 7 10.77 -8.36 -9.58
C LYS A 7 12.11 -8.82 -9.08
N VAL A 8 12.59 -9.96 -9.57
CA VAL A 8 13.93 -10.45 -9.30
C VAL A 8 14.80 -10.08 -10.49
N LEU A 9 15.81 -9.25 -10.25
CA LEU A 9 16.79 -8.83 -11.24
C LEU A 9 17.80 -9.95 -11.50
N TRP A 10 18.59 -9.79 -12.56
CA TRP A 10 19.53 -10.82 -13.03
C TRP A 10 20.58 -11.23 -11.98
N ASN A 11 20.93 -10.33 -11.06
CA ASN A 11 21.89 -10.55 -9.97
C ASN A 11 21.22 -11.07 -8.68
N GLY A 12 19.91 -11.34 -8.71
CA GLY A 12 19.13 -11.78 -7.57
C GLY A 12 18.55 -10.67 -6.70
N ASP A 13 18.82 -9.40 -6.99
CA ASP A 13 18.21 -8.29 -6.26
C ASP A 13 16.70 -8.25 -6.51
N VAL A 14 15.95 -7.95 -5.47
CA VAL A 14 14.48 -7.95 -5.50
C VAL A 14 13.98 -6.52 -5.39
N THR A 15 13.24 -6.07 -6.40
CA THR A 15 12.64 -4.74 -6.47
C THR A 15 11.11 -4.83 -6.58
N PRO A 16 10.37 -3.77 -6.24
CA PRO A 16 8.91 -3.78 -6.30
C PRO A 16 8.34 -3.26 -7.64
N CYS A 17 9.19 -2.86 -8.60
CA CYS A 17 8.77 -2.20 -9.83
C CYS A 17 9.46 -2.81 -11.06
N CYS A 18 8.69 -3.10 -12.12
CA CYS A 18 9.24 -3.59 -13.38
C CYS A 18 10.08 -2.56 -14.14
N ARG A 19 9.96 -1.27 -13.81
CA ARG A 19 10.74 -0.18 -14.42
C ARG A 19 12.00 0.16 -13.63
N ASP A 20 12.28 -0.56 -12.53
CA ASP A 20 13.46 -0.33 -11.72
C ASP A 20 14.69 -1.04 -12.26
N TYR A 21 15.10 -0.68 -13.48
CA TYR A 21 16.23 -1.29 -14.17
C TYR A 21 17.57 -1.00 -13.48
N ASP A 22 17.66 0.15 -12.81
CA ASP A 22 18.85 0.62 -12.10
C ASP A 22 18.86 0.21 -10.62
N ALA A 23 17.91 -0.64 -10.19
CA ALA A 23 17.82 -1.13 -8.81
C ALA A 23 17.80 -0.02 -7.73
N LYS A 24 17.03 1.05 -7.97
CA LYS A 24 16.87 2.19 -7.05
C LYS A 24 16.03 1.85 -5.82
N CYS A 25 15.19 0.83 -5.89
CA CYS A 25 14.26 0.43 -4.83
C CYS A 25 14.47 -1.04 -4.40
N VAL A 26 15.71 -1.45 -4.13
CA VAL A 26 16.03 -2.82 -3.69
C VAL A 26 15.49 -3.10 -2.28
N LEU A 27 14.75 -4.20 -2.14
CA LEU A 27 14.21 -4.72 -0.87
C LEU A 27 15.12 -5.76 -0.20
N GLY A 28 16.08 -6.29 -0.96
CA GLY A 28 17.01 -7.34 -0.57
C GLY A 28 17.41 -8.19 -1.76
N ASN A 29 18.17 -9.26 -1.50
CA ASN A 29 18.60 -10.23 -2.51
C ASN A 29 18.02 -11.61 -2.20
N ILE A 30 17.54 -12.30 -3.23
CA ILE A 30 16.86 -13.60 -3.12
C ILE A 30 17.75 -14.72 -2.55
N GLN A 31 19.07 -14.56 -2.65
CA GLN A 31 20.03 -15.53 -2.09
C GLN A 31 20.12 -15.44 -0.56
N ASN A 32 19.76 -14.30 0.02
CA ASN A 32 20.00 -13.98 1.43
C ASN A 32 18.71 -13.81 2.24
N LYS A 33 17.58 -13.52 1.60
CA LYS A 33 16.32 -13.18 2.28
C LYS A 33 15.12 -13.80 1.57
N ASN A 34 14.11 -14.21 2.34
CA ASN A 34 12.89 -14.77 1.77
C ASN A 34 12.01 -13.65 1.14
N LEU A 35 11.27 -13.98 0.08
CA LEU A 35 10.41 -13.04 -0.64
C LEU A 35 9.30 -12.43 0.24
N LEU A 36 8.70 -13.22 1.12
CA LEU A 36 7.62 -12.78 2.01
C LEU A 36 8.12 -11.77 3.06
N ASP A 37 9.33 -11.92 3.56
CA ASP A 37 9.98 -11.01 4.50
C ASP A 37 10.38 -9.71 3.80
N MET A 38 10.81 -9.77 2.54
CA MET A 38 11.01 -8.59 1.71
C MET A 38 9.68 -7.88 1.43
N TRP A 39 8.63 -8.63 1.12
CA TRP A 39 7.29 -8.12 0.85
C TRP A 39 6.62 -7.45 2.06
N ARG A 40 6.78 -8.04 3.25
CA ARG A 40 6.24 -7.53 4.52
C ARG A 40 7.19 -6.57 5.23
N GLY A 41 8.41 -6.43 4.72
CA GLY A 41 9.47 -5.64 5.31
C GLY A 41 9.21 -4.14 5.30
N GLU A 42 9.94 -3.44 6.16
CA GLU A 42 9.80 -2.01 6.37
C GLU A 42 10.03 -1.18 5.09
N GLN A 43 11.04 -1.53 4.29
CA GLN A 43 11.33 -0.85 3.03
C GLN A 43 10.12 -0.88 2.08
N MET A 44 9.50 -2.04 1.91
CA MET A 44 8.31 -2.18 1.07
C MET A 44 7.12 -1.42 1.65
N ASN A 45 6.94 -1.44 2.97
CA ASN A 45 5.88 -0.69 3.64
C ASN A 45 6.06 0.83 3.55
N CYS A 46 7.29 1.33 3.63
CA CYS A 46 7.62 2.74 3.43
C CYS A 46 7.26 3.19 2.01
N LEU A 47 7.70 2.43 1.00
CA LEU A 47 7.37 2.69 -0.40
C LEU A 47 5.85 2.69 -0.65
N ARG A 48 5.12 1.72 -0.08
CA ARG A 48 3.64 1.68 -0.14
C ARG A 48 3.02 2.90 0.55
N TYR A 49 3.52 3.27 1.71
CA TYR A 49 3.02 4.42 2.47
C TYR A 49 3.16 5.72 1.67
N LEU A 50 4.33 5.98 1.07
CA LEU A 50 4.56 7.16 0.24
C LEU A 50 3.58 7.21 -0.95
N HIS A 51 3.36 6.08 -1.64
CA HIS A 51 2.33 6.01 -2.68
C HIS A 51 0.91 6.26 -2.17
N LEU A 52 0.55 5.72 -1.00
CA LEU A 52 -0.78 5.92 -0.40
C LEU A 52 -1.01 7.38 0.01
N GLN A 53 0.05 8.10 0.39
CA GLN A 53 0.00 9.53 0.72
C GLN A 53 0.10 10.45 -0.51
N GLY A 54 0.22 9.91 -1.72
CA GLY A 54 0.47 10.70 -2.92
C GLY A 54 1.87 11.32 -3.01
N ARG A 55 2.77 10.92 -2.12
CA ARG A 55 4.16 11.40 -1.97
C ARG A 55 5.15 10.53 -2.74
N GLN A 56 4.73 9.94 -3.86
CA GLN A 56 5.60 9.08 -4.66
C GLN A 56 6.75 9.84 -5.32
N ASP A 57 6.66 11.16 -5.43
CA ASP A 57 7.70 12.06 -5.92
C ASP A 57 8.94 12.14 -5.02
N GLU A 58 8.79 11.72 -3.76
CA GLU A 58 9.90 11.54 -2.82
C GLU A 58 10.71 10.26 -3.10
N ILE A 59 10.17 9.33 -3.88
CA ILE A 59 10.89 8.13 -4.32
C ILE A 59 11.59 8.48 -5.63
N ASP A 60 12.93 8.45 -5.65
CA ASP A 60 13.72 8.84 -6.83
C ASP A 60 13.33 8.11 -8.12
N LEU A 61 12.96 6.83 -8.03
CA LEU A 61 12.46 6.07 -9.17
C LEU A 61 11.11 6.58 -9.70
N CYS A 62 10.25 7.09 -8.81
CA CYS A 62 8.86 7.39 -9.10
C CYS A 62 8.60 8.87 -9.41
N ARG A 63 9.53 9.77 -9.07
CA ARG A 63 9.42 11.23 -9.30
C ARG A 63 9.02 11.61 -10.72
N ASP A 64 9.69 11.02 -11.70
CA ASP A 64 9.44 11.30 -13.12
C ASP A 64 8.67 10.17 -13.83
N CYS A 65 8.20 9.18 -13.05
CA CYS A 65 7.50 8.04 -13.60
C CYS A 65 6.08 8.43 -14.02
N ARG A 66 5.81 8.48 -15.33
CA ARG A 66 4.45 8.64 -15.86
C ARG A 66 3.74 7.29 -15.84
N PRO A 67 2.74 7.08 -14.98
CA PRO A 67 1.93 5.87 -15.07
C PRO A 67 1.20 5.88 -16.42
N THR A 68 1.47 4.87 -17.24
CA THR A 68 0.60 4.56 -18.39
C THR A 68 -0.78 4.30 -17.83
N SER A 69 -1.76 5.02 -18.35
CA SER A 69 -3.16 4.98 -17.94
C SER A 69 -3.74 3.56 -17.93
N ASP A 70 -4.08 3.04 -16.74
CA ASP A 70 -5.08 1.96 -16.52
C ASP A 70 -5.26 1.55 -15.04
N ARG A 71 -4.27 1.72 -14.16
CA ARG A 71 -4.49 1.59 -12.70
C ARG A 71 -4.45 2.92 -11.97
N LYS A 72 -5.48 3.74 -12.18
CA LYS A 72 -5.89 4.71 -11.16
C LYS A 72 -6.26 3.88 -9.92
N TYR A 73 -5.34 3.68 -8.98
CA TYR A 73 -5.73 3.47 -7.60
C TYR A 73 -6.44 4.75 -7.19
N THR A 74 -7.75 4.81 -7.40
CA THR A 74 -8.63 5.77 -6.78
C THR A 74 -8.62 5.49 -5.29
N TYR A 75 -7.57 5.95 -4.60
CA TYR A 75 -7.57 6.05 -3.15
C TYR A 75 -8.49 7.18 -2.67
N THR A 76 -9.39 7.69 -3.51
CA THR A 76 -10.70 8.17 -3.05
C THR A 76 -11.59 6.97 -2.75
N SER A 77 -11.14 6.11 -1.84
CA SER A 77 -12.08 5.20 -1.21
C SER A 77 -13.07 6.08 -0.46
N ARG A 78 -14.37 5.78 -0.55
CA ARG A 78 -15.40 6.38 0.32
C ARG A 78 -14.99 6.27 1.81
N TRP A 79 -14.06 5.36 2.12
CA TRP A 79 -13.38 5.16 3.40
C TRP A 79 -12.48 6.30 3.87
N GLN A 80 -11.75 7.03 3.03
CA GLN A 80 -10.96 8.17 3.53
C GLN A 80 -11.87 9.32 3.95
N ALA A 81 -12.87 9.64 3.13
CA ALA A 81 -13.90 10.60 3.49
C ALA A 81 -14.65 10.14 4.76
N PHE A 82 -14.99 8.85 4.86
CA PHE A 82 -15.65 8.30 6.04
C PHE A 82 -14.74 8.31 7.29
N ALA A 83 -13.48 7.87 7.22
CA ALA A 83 -12.53 7.91 8.32
C ALA A 83 -12.23 9.35 8.79
N PHE A 84 -12.17 10.29 7.83
CA PHE A 84 -12.08 11.71 8.12
C PHE A 84 -13.34 12.23 8.85
N LEU A 85 -14.54 11.86 8.38
CA LEU A 85 -15.81 12.21 9.05
C LEU A 85 -15.94 11.58 10.44
N VAL A 86 -15.48 10.34 10.62
CA VAL A 86 -15.53 9.61 11.89
C VAL A 86 -14.63 10.25 12.94
N ARG A 87 -13.57 10.97 12.54
CA ARG A 87 -12.71 11.76 13.44
C ARG A 87 -13.44 12.90 14.15
N PHE A 88 -14.55 13.37 13.60
CA PHE A 88 -15.40 14.42 14.19
C PHE A 88 -16.61 13.88 14.94
N LEU A 89 -16.82 12.54 14.97
CA LEU A 89 -17.90 11.95 15.75
C LEU A 89 -17.53 11.90 17.24
N PRO A 90 -18.44 12.32 18.15
CA PRO A 90 -18.18 12.25 19.59
C PRO A 90 -17.99 10.79 20.04
N ARG A 91 -17.05 10.58 20.97
CA ARG A 91 -16.62 9.26 21.47
C ARG A 91 -17.77 8.33 21.87
N LYS A 92 -18.89 8.87 22.38
CA LYS A 92 -20.08 8.08 22.78
C LYS A 92 -20.74 7.33 21.60
N ILE A 93 -20.62 7.84 20.37
CA ILE A 93 -21.20 7.22 19.17
C ILE A 93 -20.33 6.05 18.69
N LEU A 94 -19.01 6.26 18.68
CA LEU A 94 -18.01 5.28 18.25
C LEU A 94 -18.03 3.98 19.08
N PHE A 95 -18.37 4.08 20.36
CA PHE A 95 -18.41 2.95 21.29
C PHE A 95 -19.84 2.52 21.67
N SER A 96 -20.85 2.99 20.95
CA SER A 96 -22.23 2.50 21.16
C SER A 96 -22.38 1.07 20.63
N GLY A 97 -23.11 0.22 21.36
CA GLY A 97 -23.35 -1.18 20.97
C GLY A 97 -24.02 -1.33 19.60
N PHE A 98 -24.75 -0.31 19.14
CA PHE A 98 -25.33 -0.21 17.81
C PHE A 98 -24.27 -0.06 16.72
N PHE A 99 -23.27 0.81 16.94
CA PHE A 99 -22.18 1.03 15.98
C PHE A 99 -21.31 -0.21 15.80
N ASN A 100 -21.04 -0.98 16.87
CA ASN A 100 -20.26 -2.22 16.79
C ASN A 100 -20.95 -3.35 16.00
N LYS A 101 -22.29 -3.48 16.10
CA LYS A 101 -23.05 -4.45 15.28
C LYS A 101 -23.12 -4.03 13.81
N PHE A 102 -23.36 -2.75 13.56
CA PHE A 102 -23.33 -2.17 12.22
C PHE A 102 -21.95 -2.32 11.57
N TRP A 103 -20.88 -2.08 12.33
CA TRP A 103 -19.48 -2.22 11.91
C TRP A 103 -19.13 -3.67 11.54
N ASN A 104 -19.43 -4.63 12.39
CA ASN A 104 -19.11 -6.04 12.10
C ASN A 104 -19.89 -6.61 10.91
N SER A 105 -21.08 -6.08 10.62
CA SER A 105 -21.90 -6.53 9.49
C SER A 105 -21.45 -5.92 8.14
N LEU A 106 -20.95 -4.68 8.11
CA LEU A 106 -20.52 -4.05 6.86
C LEU A 106 -19.12 -4.50 6.41
N PHE A 107 -18.23 -4.83 7.34
CA PHE A 107 -16.79 -4.93 7.04
C PHE A 107 -16.26 -6.34 6.81
N LYS A 108 -17.00 -7.40 7.15
CA LYS A 108 -16.59 -8.78 6.83
C LYS A 108 -16.43 -9.04 5.32
N LYS A 109 -17.02 -8.20 4.46
CA LYS A 109 -16.96 -8.34 3.00
C LYS A 109 -15.77 -7.60 2.35
N TYR A 110 -15.05 -6.76 3.08
CA TYR A 110 -14.04 -5.84 2.52
C TYR A 110 -12.65 -5.98 3.15
N LEU A 111 -12.42 -6.98 3.99
CA LEU A 111 -11.18 -7.19 4.75
C LEU A 111 -10.22 -8.22 4.15
N PHE A 112 -10.58 -8.86 3.05
CA PHE A 112 -9.67 -9.72 2.29
C PHE A 112 -9.28 -9.00 0.99
N VAL A 113 -8.10 -8.39 1.04
CA VAL A 113 -7.27 -8.26 -0.15
C VAL A 113 -6.64 -9.65 -0.31
N ASP A 114 -7.17 -10.43 -1.24
CA ASP A 114 -6.45 -11.60 -1.75
C ASP A 114 -5.26 -11.12 -2.61
#